data_AF-A0A8S1HNK9-F1
#
_entry.id   AF-A0A8S1HNK9-F1
#
_cell.length_a   1.000
_cell.length_b   1.000
_cell.length_c   1.000
_cell.angle_alpha   90.00
_cell.angle_beta   90.00
_cell.angle_gamma   90.00
#
_symmetry.space_group_name_H-M   'P 1'
#
loop_
_entity.id
_entity.type
_entity.pdbx_description
1 polymer ?
#
loop_
_entity_poly.entity_id
_entity_poly.type
_entity_poly.pdbx_seq_one_letter_code
_entity_poly.pdbx_strand_id
1 'polypeptide(L)'
;MPIQDFDKYDLLGVVAVWIIFFIVIGLISVTCLNFCCIHKNDDVTVLEKWGHRKRLGIRMGPHRPSVIARQVALEGFKRDI
;
A
#
# COMPACT_ATOMS: atom_id res chain seq x y z
N MET A 1 -12.61 -38.02 -27.23
CA MET A 1 -11.88 -36.74 -27.19
C MET A 1 -10.41 -37.10 -27.04
N PRO A 2 -9.50 -36.58 -27.90
CA PRO A 2 -8.08 -36.83 -27.73
C PRO A 2 -7.63 -36.34 -26.34
N ILE A 3 -6.74 -37.09 -25.68
CA ILE A 3 -6.12 -36.64 -24.43
C ILE A 3 -5.32 -35.38 -24.79
N GLN A 4 -5.60 -34.27 -24.11
CA GLN A 4 -4.84 -33.05 -24.28
C GLN A 4 -3.60 -33.13 -23.39
N ASP A 5 -2.41 -33.20 -24.00
CA ASP A 5 -1.14 -33.12 -23.29
C ASP A 5 -0.95 -31.68 -22.80
N PHE A 6 -1.26 -31.46 -21.53
CA PHE A 6 -1.03 -30.17 -20.87
C PHE A 6 0.44 -30.04 -20.50
N ASP A 7 1.14 -29.09 -21.13
CA ASP A 7 2.48 -28.73 -20.72
C ASP A 7 2.44 -28.01 -19.37
N LYS A 8 3.48 -28.16 -18.56
CA LYS A 8 3.56 -27.56 -17.21
C LYS A 8 3.45 -26.03 -17.27
N TYR A 9 3.84 -25.45 -18.39
CA TYR A 9 3.73 -24.01 -18.66
C TYR A 9 2.28 -23.53 -18.79
N ASP A 10 1.36 -24.35 -19.30
CA ASP A 10 -0.05 -23.98 -19.43
C ASP A 10 -0.73 -23.86 -18.06
N LEU A 11 -0.33 -24.68 -17.08
CA LEU A 11 -0.81 -24.59 -15.70
C LEU A 11 -0.22 -23.39 -14.95
N LEU A 12 1.03 -23.01 -15.24
CA LEU A 12 1.69 -21.84 -14.65
C LEU A 12 1.05 -20.52 -15.09
N GLY A 13 0.41 -20.48 -16.25
CA GLY A 13 -0.30 -19.29 -16.74
C GLY A 13 -1.36 -18.78 -15.75
N VAL A 14 -2.13 -19.68 -15.13
CA VAL A 14 -3.16 -19.31 -14.14
C VAL A 14 -2.52 -18.69 -12.89
N VAL A 15 -1.40 -19.25 -12.43
CA VAL A 15 -0.67 -18.75 -11.26
C VAL A 15 -0.05 -17.38 -11.57
N ALA A 16 0.51 -17.20 -12.76
CA ALA A 16 1.09 -15.93 -13.18
C ALA A 16 0.03 -14.82 -13.26
N VAL A 17 -1.12 -15.09 -13.87
CA VAL A 17 -2.24 -14.14 -13.94
C VAL A 17 -2.77 -13.81 -12.55
N TRP A 18 -2.87 -14.79 -11.67
CA TRP A 18 -3.27 -14.60 -10.27
C TRP A 18 -2.32 -13.63 -9.55
N ILE A 19 -1.01 -13.86 -9.63
CA ILE A 19 -0.01 -12.98 -9.02
C ILE A 19 -0.10 -11.55 -9.58
N ILE A 20 -0.17 -11.41 -10.91
CA ILE A 20 -0.27 -10.10 -11.57
C ILE A 20 -1.53 -9.36 -11.11
N PHE A 21 -2.67 -10.05 -11.01
CA PHE A 21 -3.92 -9.45 -10.56
C PHE A 21 -3.82 -8.85 -9.15
N PHE A 22 -3.26 -9.60 -8.20
CA PHE A 22 -3.05 -9.10 -6.83
C PHE A 22 -2.05 -7.95 -6.78
N ILE A 23 -0.99 -7.99 -7.58
CA ILE A 23 -0.04 -6.88 -7.68
C ILE A 23 -0.73 -5.62 -8.22
N VAL A 24 -1.54 -5.74 -9.28
CA VAL A 24 -2.25 -4.60 -9.87
C VAL A 24 -3.26 -4.01 -8.88
N ILE A 25 -4.05 -4.85 -8.19
CA ILE A 25 -4.96 -4.38 -7.13
C ILE A 25 -4.17 -3.70 -6.01
N GLY A 26 -3.05 -4.29 -5.59
CA GLY A 26 -2.17 -3.72 -4.57
C GLY A 26 -1.64 -2.36 -4.99
N LEU A 27 -1.18 -2.22 -6.24
CA LEU A 27 -0.71 -0.95 -6.79
C LEU A 27 -1.84 0.08 -6.87
N ILE A 28 -3.02 -0.29 -7.35
CA ILE A 28 -4.16 0.63 -7.41
C ILE A 28 -4.58 1.06 -6.01
N SER A 29 -4.64 0.14 -5.04
CA SER A 29 -4.97 0.45 -3.65
C SER A 29 -3.92 1.37 -3.02
N VAL A 30 -2.63 1.08 -3.18
CA VAL A 30 -1.55 1.86 -2.57
C VAL A 30 -1.30 3.17 -3.31
N THR A 31 -1.59 3.28 -4.59
CA THR A 31 -1.30 4.48 -5.39
C THR A 31 -2.54 5.33 -5.58
N CYS A 32 -3.66 4.76 -6.04
CA CYS A 32 -4.88 5.53 -6.28
C CYS A 32 -5.61 5.88 -4.97
N LEU A 33 -5.85 4.92 -4.07
CA LEU A 33 -6.55 5.25 -2.82
C LEU A 33 -5.66 6.10 -1.89
N ASN A 34 -4.38 5.75 -1.74
CA ASN A 34 -3.50 6.46 -0.82
C ASN A 34 -3.02 7.84 -1.34
N PHE A 35 -2.95 8.05 -2.66
CA PHE A 35 -2.39 9.30 -3.22
C PHE A 35 -3.45 10.21 -3.87
N CYS A 36 -4.50 9.66 -4.50
CA CYS A 36 -5.56 10.47 -5.12
C CYS A 36 -6.77 10.71 -4.20
N CYS A 37 -7.10 9.80 -3.29
CA CYS A 37 -8.30 9.93 -2.46
C CYS A 37 -8.09 10.53 -1.07
N ILE A 38 -6.85 10.73 -0.61
CA ILE A 38 -6.57 11.44 0.65
C ILE A 38 -6.42 12.93 0.39
N HIS A 39 -7.35 13.70 0.92
CA HIS A 39 -7.27 15.14 0.94
C HIS A 39 -6.27 15.58 2.02
N LYS A 40 -5.67 16.77 1.90
CA LYS A 40 -4.69 17.31 2.88
C LYS A 40 -5.21 17.49 4.31
N ASN A 41 -6.52 17.30 4.51
CA ASN A 41 -7.20 17.46 5.79
C ASN A 41 -7.58 16.11 6.41
N ASP A 42 -7.42 15.00 5.68
CA ASP A 42 -7.68 13.67 6.21
C ASP A 42 -6.54 13.21 7.11
N ASP A 43 -6.84 12.24 7.98
CA ASP A 43 -5.86 11.67 8.89
C ASP A 43 -4.69 11.02 8.15
N VAL A 44 -3.52 11.05 8.79
CA VAL A 44 -2.31 10.40 8.29
C VAL A 44 -2.53 8.92 8.04
N THR A 45 -2.17 8.46 6.86
CA THR A 45 -2.41 7.06 6.50
C THR A 45 -1.46 6.13 7.24
N VAL A 46 -1.90 4.87 7.37
CA VAL A 46 -1.08 3.81 8.00
C VAL A 46 0.25 3.65 7.27
N LEU A 47 0.30 3.87 5.95
CA LEU A 47 1.51 3.85 5.14
C LEU A 47 2.45 5.01 5.48
N GLU A 48 1.93 6.23 5.64
CA GLU A 48 2.72 7.39 6.07
C GLU A 48 3.27 7.22 7.50
N LYS A 49 2.45 6.71 8.43
CA LYS A 49 2.89 6.39 9.80
C LYS A 49 3.95 5.29 9.81
N TRP A 50 3.78 4.25 9.00
CA TRP A 50 4.74 3.15 8.89
C TRP A 50 6.07 3.62 8.30
N GLY A 51 6.03 4.43 7.23
CA GLY A 51 7.22 5.00 6.61
C GLY A 51 7.99 5.93 7.55
N HIS A 52 7.27 6.71 8.36
CA HIS A 52 7.87 7.53 9.41
C HIS A 52 8.51 6.67 10.51
N ARG A 53 7.81 5.64 11.02
CA ARG A 53 8.33 4.71 12.04
C ARG A 53 9.60 4.00 11.57
N LYS A 54 9.64 3.57 10.30
CA LYS A 54 10.79 2.90 9.70
C LYS A 54 11.90 3.86 9.22
N ARG A 55 11.75 5.17 9.44
CA ARG A 55 12.69 6.23 9.02
C ARG A 55 13.11 6.10 7.55
N LEU A 56 12.15 5.81 6.67
CA LEU A 56 12.44 5.57 5.26
C LEU A 56 12.87 6.83 4.50
N GLY A 57 12.67 8.03 5.08
CA GLY A 57 13.06 9.31 4.45
C GLY A 57 12.28 9.68 3.17
N ILE A 58 11.37 8.81 2.73
CA ILE A 58 10.59 8.94 1.50
C ILE A 58 9.14 9.33 1.85
N ARG A 59 8.52 10.20 1.03
CA ARG A 59 7.09 10.53 1.16
C ARG A 59 6.25 9.36 0.66
N MET A 60 5.64 8.64 1.59
CA MET A 60 4.72 7.50 1.34
C MET A 60 3.26 7.94 1.11
N GLY A 61 3.03 9.24 0.94
CA GLY A 61 1.70 9.83 0.78
C GLY A 61 1.76 11.33 0.51
N PRO A 62 0.60 12.01 0.48
CA PRO A 62 0.50 13.41 0.10
C PRO A 62 1.01 14.36 1.19
N HIS A 63 1.06 13.94 2.45
CA HIS A 63 1.44 14.81 3.56
C HIS A 63 2.96 15.05 3.61
N ARG A 64 3.35 16.18 4.22
CA ARG A 64 4.76 16.49 4.45
C ARG A 64 5.26 15.73 5.68
N PRO A 65 6.54 15.30 5.72
CA PRO A 65 7.12 14.60 6.87
C PRO A 65 6.93 15.32 8.21
N SER A 66 6.94 16.66 8.21
CA SER A 66 6.73 17.48 9.41
C SER A 66 5.30 17.40 9.96
N VAL A 67 4.29 17.29 9.08
CA VAL A 67 2.88 17.14 9.49
C VAL A 67 2.66 15.76 10.12
N ILE A 68 3.25 14.72 9.51
CA ILE A 68 3.19 13.35 10.01
C ILE A 68 3.80 13.27 11.42
N ALA A 69 4.98 13.85 11.63
CA ALA A 69 5.64 13.84 12.93
C ALA A 69 4.78 14.52 14.02
N ARG A 70 4.12 15.64 13.68
CA ARG A 70 3.23 16.36 14.60
C ARG A 70 1.99 15.54 14.95
N GLN A 71 1.32 14.93 13.98
CA GLN A 71 0.14 14.10 14.23
C GLN A 71 0.49 12.85 15.04
N VAL A 72 1.59 12.18 14.75
CA VAL A 72 2.06 11.02 15.52
C VAL A 72 2.38 11.41 16.98
N ALA A 73 2.98 12.57 17.21
CA ALA A 73 3.24 13.07 18.57
C ALA A 73 1.94 13.37 19.35
N LEU A 74 0.95 13.98 18.67
CA LEU A 74 -0.37 14.25 19.27
C LEU A 74 -1.14 12.95 19.58
N GLU A 75 -1.07 11.95 18.72
CA GLU A 75 -1.65 10.63 18.97
C GLU A 75 -0.98 9.90 20.14
N GLY A 76 0.34 10.04 20.28
CA GLY A 76 1.07 9.53 21.44
C GLY A 76 0.56 10.16 22.74
N PHE A 77 0.51 11.49 22.78
CA PHE A 77 0.01 12.23 23.94
C PHE A 77 -1.43 11.85 24.32
N LYS A 78 -2.32 11.66 23.34
CA LYS A 78 -3.71 11.23 23.59
C LYS A 78 -3.81 9.82 24.17
N ARG A 79 -2.85 8.93 23.90
CA ARG A 79 -2.81 7.57 24.51
C ARG A 79 -2.33 7.57 25.95
N ASP A 80 -1.60 8.60 26.35
CA ASP A 80 -1.00 8.72 27.68
C ASP A 80 -1.92 9.42 28.71
N ILE A 81 -3.09 9.89 28.26
CA ILE A 81 -4.18 10.46 29.07
C ILE A 81 -5.30 9.43 29.18
#